data_AF-A0A502CNV1-F1
#
_entry.id   AF-A0A502CNV1-F1
#
_cell.length_a   1.000
_cell.length_b   1.000
_cell.length_c   1.000
_cell.angle_alpha   90.00
_cell.angle_beta   90.00
_cell.angle_gamma   90.00
#
_symmetry.space_group_name_H-M   'P 1'
#
loop_
_entity.id
_entity.type
_entity.pdbx_description
1 polymer ?
#
loop_
_entity_poly.entity_id
_entity_poly.type
_entity_poly.pdbx_seq_one_letter_code
_entity_poly.pdbx_strand_id
1 'polypeptide(L)'
;MKIKVFVTLKPGVLDPQGRAIHHALGSLGFDGVQDVRQGKLIELDVADSTDDAAIDAMCRKLLANTVIENYRVEKASPGKVGTGFPSGDAPNQESAA
;
A
#
# COMPACT_ATOMS: atom_id res chain seq x y z
N MET A 1 -15.10 -5.01 11.24
CA MET A 1 -14.45 -3.68 11.14
C MET A 1 -13.33 -3.66 10.09
N LYS A 2 -13.15 -2.52 9.41
CA LYS A 2 -12.09 -2.34 8.39
C LYS A 2 -10.83 -1.71 8.98
N ILE A 3 -9.68 -2.32 8.69
CA ILE A 3 -8.36 -1.81 9.07
C ILE A 3 -7.44 -1.72 7.85
N LYS A 4 -6.52 -0.76 7.89
CA LYS A 4 -5.47 -0.56 6.91
C LYS A 4 -4.12 -0.75 7.58
N VAL A 5 -3.26 -1.57 6.98
CA VAL A 5 -1.88 -1.77 7.41
C VAL A 5 -0.97 -1.21 6.33
N PHE A 6 -0.21 -0.18 6.68
CA PHE A 6 0.81 0.41 5.84
C PHE A 6 2.15 -0.20 6.20
N VAL A 7 2.83 -0.81 5.22
CA VAL A 7 4.16 -1.40 5.40
C VAL A 7 5.15 -0.64 4.54
N THR A 8 6.22 -0.15 5.16
CA THR A 8 7.27 0.64 4.49
C THR A 8 8.64 0.07 4.82
N LEU A 9 9.55 0.10 3.85
CA LEU A 9 10.94 -0.27 4.09
C LEU A 9 11.57 0.69 5.11
N LYS A 10 12.41 0.16 5.99
CA LYS A 10 13.18 0.97 6.97
C LYS A 10 14.16 1.92 6.28
N PRO A 11 14.56 3.02 6.94
CA PRO A 11 15.63 3.88 6.46
C PRO A 11 16.91 3.07 6.20
N GLY A 12 17.60 3.36 5.11
CA GLY A 12 18.82 2.65 4.70
C GLY A 12 18.60 1.31 3.99
N VAL A 13 17.37 0.78 3.96
CA VAL A 13 17.06 -0.41 3.14
C VAL A 13 16.84 0.00 1.69
N LEU A 14 17.65 -0.59 0.80
CA LEU A 14 17.57 -0.37 -0.63
C LEU A 14 16.20 -0.78 -1.17
N ASP A 15 15.61 0.07 -2.00
CA ASP A 15 14.35 -0.18 -2.69
C ASP A 15 14.56 -0.16 -4.20
N PRO A 16 14.88 -1.30 -4.84
CA PRO A 16 15.04 -1.37 -6.28
C PRO A 16 13.77 -1.01 -7.04
N GLN A 17 12.59 -1.30 -6.48
CA GLN A 17 11.30 -1.03 -7.12
C GLN A 17 10.98 0.47 -7.09
N GLY A 18 11.15 1.12 -5.95
CA GLY A 18 11.02 2.58 -5.81
C GLY A 18 11.91 3.32 -6.80
N ARG A 19 13.19 2.91 -6.93
CA ARG A 19 14.10 3.49 -7.92
C ARG A 19 13.64 3.30 -9.36
N ALA A 20 13.12 2.12 -9.70
CA ALA A 20 12.61 1.87 -11.04
C ALA A 20 11.40 2.77 -11.36
N ILE A 21 10.50 2.96 -10.38
CA ILE A 21 9.36 3.87 -10.51
C ILE A 21 9.83 5.32 -10.64
N HIS A 22 10.79 5.77 -9.82
CA HIS A 22 11.38 7.11 -9.90
C HIS A 22 11.94 7.40 -11.30
N HIS A 23 12.73 6.47 -11.85
CA HIS A 23 13.29 6.59 -13.19
C HIS A 23 12.21 6.62 -14.29
N ALA A 24 11.17 5.80 -14.15
CA ALA A 24 10.04 5.81 -15.08
C ALA A 24 9.28 7.14 -15.05
N LEU A 25 9.06 7.71 -13.86
CA LEU A 25 8.43 9.02 -13.70
C LEU A 25 9.26 10.14 -14.35
N GLY A 26 10.58 10.13 -14.16
CA GLY A 26 11.48 11.07 -14.84
C GLY A 26 11.42 10.94 -16.37
N SER A 27 11.39 9.70 -16.89
CA SER A 27 11.27 9.44 -18.33
C SER A 27 9.95 9.94 -18.93
N LEU A 28 8.90 10.08 -18.11
CA LEU A 28 7.60 10.64 -18.49
C LEU A 28 7.52 12.17 -18.30
N GLY A 29 8.59 12.83 -17.87
CA GLY A 29 8.66 14.28 -17.68
C GLY A 29 8.21 14.78 -16.30
N PHE A 30 8.07 13.90 -15.31
CA PHE A 30 7.71 14.28 -13.94
C PHE A 30 8.95 14.65 -13.09
N ASP A 31 9.71 15.65 -13.53
CA ASP A 31 11.00 16.04 -12.91
C ASP A 31 10.90 16.59 -11.48
N GLY A 32 9.69 16.93 -11.03
CA GLY A 32 9.45 17.40 -9.65
C GLY A 32 9.56 16.29 -8.59
N VAL A 33 9.58 15.02 -9.00
CA VAL A 33 9.63 13.87 -8.08
C VAL A 33 11.07 13.64 -7.61
N GLN A 34 11.35 13.96 -6.35
CA GLN A 34 12.71 13.91 -5.79
C GLN A 34 13.14 12.51 -5.35
N ASP A 35 12.21 11.70 -4.84
CA ASP A 35 12.48 10.33 -4.40
C ASP A 35 11.18 9.50 -4.45
N VAL A 36 11.30 8.19 -4.57
CA VAL A 36 10.18 7.25 -4.53
C VAL A 36 10.51 6.08 -3.63
N ARG A 37 9.58 5.80 -2.72
CA ARG A 37 9.59 4.64 -1.84
C ARG A 37 8.35 3.81 -2.10
N GLN A 38 8.57 2.56 -2.47
CA GLN A 38 7.52 1.57 -2.62
C GLN A 38 7.24 0.89 -1.27
N GLY A 39 5.96 0.71 -0.97
CA GLY A 39 5.49 0.04 0.24
C GLY A 39 4.18 -0.68 -0.05
N LYS A 40 3.63 -1.35 0.97
CA LYS A 40 2.39 -2.12 0.86
C LYS A 40 1.28 -1.43 1.63
N LEU A 41 0.08 -1.40 1.05
CA LEU A 41 -1.17 -1.15 1.77
C LEU A 41 -1.93 -2.47 1.80
N ILE A 42 -2.28 -2.93 3.00
CA ILE A 42 -3.04 -4.16 3.21
C ILE A 42 -4.33 -3.77 3.92
N GLU A 43 -5.47 -3.99 3.26
CA GLU A 43 -6.79 -3.78 3.85
C GLU A 43 -7.30 -5.11 4.41
N LEU A 44 -7.75 -5.10 5.66
CA LEU A 44 -8.34 -6.28 6.30
C LEU A 44 -9.74 -5.92 6.76
N ASP A 45 -10.68 -6.83 6.52
CA ASP A 45 -11.98 -6.84 7.18
C ASP A 45 -11.93 -7.91 8.28
N VAL A 46 -11.91 -7.46 9.53
CA VAL A 46 -11.76 -8.33 10.71
C VAL A 46 -13.02 -8.28 11.56
N ALA A 47 -13.25 -9.29 12.39
CA ALA A 47 -14.38 -9.26 13.33
C ALA A 47 -14.24 -8.08 14.31
N ASP A 48 -15.36 -7.52 14.78
CA ASP A 48 -15.32 -6.43 15.76
C ASP A 48 -14.76 -6.87 17.12
N SER A 49 -14.68 -8.18 17.36
CA SER A 49 -14.03 -8.79 18.52
C SER A 49 -12.52 -8.98 18.35
N THR A 50 -11.95 -8.66 17.18
CA THR A 50 -10.51 -8.77 16.95
C THR A 50 -9.79 -7.62 17.66
N ASP A 51 -8.95 -7.97 18.64
CA ASP A 51 -8.21 -7.00 19.44
C ASP A 51 -6.90 -6.53 18.77
N ASP A 52 -6.32 -5.48 19.34
CA ASP A 52 -5.11 -4.83 18.85
C ASP A 52 -3.90 -5.77 18.93
N ALA A 53 -3.88 -6.67 19.92
CA ALA A 53 -2.83 -7.66 20.09
C ALA A 53 -2.83 -8.69 18.96
N ALA A 54 -4.00 -9.17 18.53
CA ALA A 54 -4.14 -10.05 17.38
C ALA A 54 -3.72 -9.35 16.09
N ILE A 55 -4.11 -8.09 15.89
CA ILE A 55 -3.73 -7.30 14.71
C ILE A 55 -2.20 -7.09 14.67
N ASP A 56 -1.59 -6.74 15.80
CA ASP A 56 -0.13 -6.59 15.91
C ASP A 56 0.59 -7.91 15.64
N ALA A 57 0.07 -9.02 16.17
CA ALA A 57 0.62 -10.35 15.94
C ALA A 57 0.56 -10.74 14.45
N MET A 58 -0.54 -10.45 13.75
CA MET A 58 -0.64 -10.64 12.30
C MET A 58 0.44 -9.85 11.56
N CYS A 59 0.64 -8.59 11.95
CA CYS A 59 1.64 -7.71 11.34
C CYS A 59 3.06 -8.28 11.51
N ARG A 60 3.44 -8.68 12.72
CA ARG A 60 4.78 -9.20 13.02
C ARG A 60 5.06 -10.57 12.44
N LYS A 61 4.05 -11.44 12.36
CA LYS A 61 4.21 -12.83 11.92
C LYS A 61 4.20 -12.98 10.41
N LEU A 62 3.49 -12.11 9.70
CA LEU A 62 3.24 -12.30 8.27
C LEU A 62 3.27 -11.01 7.46
N LEU A 63 2.54 -9.97 7.88
CA LEU A 63 2.27 -8.84 6.97
C LEU A 63 3.50 -7.95 6.76
N ALA A 64 4.41 -7.89 7.73
CA ALA A 64 5.65 -7.13 7.65
C ALA A 64 6.86 -7.99 8.05
N ASN A 65 7.92 -7.89 7.25
CA ASN A 65 9.23 -8.38 7.64
C ASN A 65 9.90 -7.38 8.57
N THR A 66 9.73 -7.57 9.89
CA THR A 66 10.18 -6.62 10.92
C THR A 66 11.69 -6.37 10.98
N VAL A 67 12.51 -7.16 10.26
CA VAL A 67 13.94 -6.89 10.11
C VAL A 67 14.15 -5.66 9.22
N ILE A 68 13.48 -5.60 8.07
CA ILE A 68 13.73 -4.60 7.01
C ILE A 68 12.55 -3.65 6.75
N GLU A 69 11.38 -3.92 7.32
CA GLU A 69 10.16 -3.13 7.16
C GLU A 69 9.66 -2.59 8.51
N ASN A 70 9.00 -1.44 8.46
CA ASN A 70 8.15 -0.89 9.51
C ASN A 70 6.68 -1.06 9.08
N TYR A 71 5.76 -1.07 10.05
CA TYR A 71 4.33 -1.01 9.75
C TYR A 71 3.58 -0.02 10.64
N ARG A 72 2.47 0.50 10.13
CA ARG A 72 1.48 1.32 10.86
C ARG A 72 0.09 0.77 10.59
N VAL A 73 -0.73 0.68 11.63
CA VAL A 73 -2.13 0.26 11.53
C VAL A 73 -3.03 1.48 11.68
N GLU A 74 -4.01 1.60 10.79
CA GLU A 74 -5.09 2.59 10.85
C GLU A 74 -6.43 1.86 10.87
N LYS A 75 -7.21 2.08 11.93
CA LYS A 75 -8.59 1.58 12.02
C LYS A 75 -9.50 2.61 11.36
N ALA A 76 -10.27 2.21 10.36
CA ALA A 76 -11.24 3.12 9.77
C ALA A 76 -12.40 3.32 10.75
N SER A 77 -12.64 4.56 11.19
CA SER A 77 -13.92 4.92 11.80
C SER A 77 -15.05 4.65 10.79
N PRO A 78 -16.26 4.27 11.24
CA PRO A 78 -17.41 4.09 10.36
C PRO A 78 -17.82 5.43 9.75
N GLY A 79 -17.23 5.79 8.61
CA GLY A 79 -17.47 7.05 7.92
C GLY A 79 -16.28 7.46 7.08
N LYS A 80 -16.32 7.12 5.78
CA LYS A 80 -15.30 7.35 4.73
C LYS A 80 -14.16 6.33 4.67
N VAL A 81 -14.51 5.08 4.41
CA VAL A 81 -13.62 4.27 3.54
C VAL A 81 -13.96 4.71 2.12
N GLY A 82 -13.21 5.70 1.61
CA GLY A 82 -13.17 5.95 0.17
C GLY A 82 -12.80 4.63 -0.50
N THR A 83 -13.70 4.12 -1.33
CA THR A 83 -13.55 2.88 -2.08
C THR A 83 -12.26 2.97 -2.91
N GLY A 84 -11.23 2.27 -2.46
CA GLY A 84 -9.97 2.17 -3.18
C GLY A 84 -10.20 1.47 -4.51
N PHE A 85 -9.67 2.10 -5.56
CA PHE A 85 -9.68 1.74 -6.97
C PHE A 85 -11.06 1.57 -7.63
N PRO A 86 -11.39 2.35 -8.68
CA PRO A 86 -12.44 1.92 -9.58
C PRO A 86 -12.01 0.56 -10.14
N SER A 87 -12.86 -0.45 -9.97
CA SER A 87 -12.74 -1.73 -10.67
C SER A 87 -12.43 -1.43 -12.13
N GLY A 88 -11.25 -1.84 -12.58
CA GLY A 88 -10.78 -1.60 -13.94
C GLY A 88 -11.54 -2.44 -14.94
N ASP A 89 -12.81 -2.08 -15.18
CA ASP A 89 -13.57 -2.44 -16.36
C ASP A 89 -13.77 -1.17 -17.18
N ALA A 90 -12.69 -0.65 -17.75
CA ALA A 90 -12.80 0.16 -18.96
C ALA A 90 -12.85 -0.84 -20.13
N PRO A 91 -14.01 -1.07 -20.78
CA PRO A 91 -14.03 -1.88 -21.98
C PRO A 91 -13.15 -1.21 -23.03
N ASN A 92 -12.17 -1.97 -23.54
CA ASN A 92 -11.41 -1.66 -24.74
C ASN A 92 -12.37 -1.19 -25.84
N GLN A 93 -12.34 0.10 -26.17
CA GLN A 93 -12.81 0.56 -27.46
C GLN A 93 -11.67 0.36 -28.45
N GLU A 94 -11.50 -0.89 -28.89
CA GLU A 94 -10.70 -1.24 -30.05
C GLU A 94 -11.64 -1.34 -31.26
N SER A 95 -11.44 -0.38 -32.19
CA SER A 95 -11.62 -0.48 -33.65
C SER A 95 -12.88 -1.14 -34.22
N ALA A 96 -13.73 -0.34 -34.87
CA ALA A 96 -14.38 -0.75 -36.11
C ALA A 96 -14.75 0.47 -36.98
N ALA A 97 -14.03 0.58 -38.10
CA ALA A 97 -14.37 1.23 -39.38
C ALA A 97 -14.61 2.75 -39.44
#